data_AF-J9EUS7-F1
#
_entry.id   AF-J9EUS7-F1
#
_cell.length_a   1.000
_cell.length_b   1.000
_cell.length_c   1.000
_cell.angle_alpha   90.00
_cell.angle_beta   90.00
_cell.angle_gamma   90.00
#
_symmetry.space_group_name_H-M   'P 1'
#
loop_
_entity.id
_entity.type
_entity.pdbx_description
1 polymer ?
#
loop_
_entity_poly.entity_id
_entity_poly.type
_entity_poly.pdbx_seq_one_letter_code
_entity_poly.pdbx_strand_id
1 'polypeptide(L)'
;IVSVHKALNKNEVPLKHKHARQVIVGTHKEKSCALFWSCISRIQLEKNPVISWKFCHLLHKLIQDGHRKVLEESVRYKARIEALGNFWFHLENSDYGRPNSSYCKMLVSRLEFHNRNHSIPGNLRLSASQVQTLANVDVNQSFELSIEMLDQMDDLLALQADVLRKVDNVNWSSLVPQGQCMLSPLILIILDTSKFYDHLVKLIFKLHSKLPPDALLGHRSRFNSIFRQTKEFYETSTNLQYFKFLVSIPKLPTYPPNFLQASELESYQAPNAYLHGDNVSEADTPPDERSVVEESLVDVVETGSQNSSGHMDSKDAIIEALRRDVEDSRYHNERLVNEARARIEQYENRLMQAQQENDHYKQTLDEVKSEVDRLRELAIVRVDESRLLEAEQKAQNSELNYQKMKSAYTNLRQEHIEALTKLSETQKELLSCRTEKQNNEETISNLEKKVAELERESISIEGKMQDANSVVDSLQRRITLRDDEVQELKQTVQQMQTENIKNVEEIEEENTAKLRTVLKNLFTSLGEVYGQILKQSCEDLQNALSITYPNQLVLPALRFVIEITEKAINEVDNEQSDKLFRTLTFLGHYLADVLLNSAAAANVISIQHFQCMLANISIIRALDNE
;
A
#
# COMPACT_ATOMS: atom_id res chain seq x y z
N ILE A 1 -14.18 -5.39 47.41
CA ILE A 1 -14.85 -6.67 47.02
C ILE A 1 -16.21 -6.41 46.36
N VAL A 2 -17.20 -5.84 47.06
CA VAL A 2 -18.55 -5.56 46.51
C VAL A 2 -18.50 -4.80 45.18
N SER A 3 -17.66 -3.76 45.08
CA SER A 3 -17.51 -2.97 43.85
C SER A 3 -16.98 -3.77 42.68
N VAL A 4 -16.12 -4.78 42.90
CA VAL A 4 -15.63 -5.70 41.84
C VAL A 4 -16.78 -6.54 41.32
N HIS A 5 -17.59 -7.15 42.19
CA HIS A 5 -18.76 -7.93 41.75
C HIS A 5 -19.82 -7.08 41.06
N LYS A 6 -20.07 -5.85 41.54
CA LYS A 6 -21.01 -4.92 40.89
C LYS A 6 -20.48 -4.43 39.53
N ALA A 7 -19.17 -4.29 39.37
CA ALA A 7 -18.55 -3.97 38.08
C ALA A 7 -18.63 -5.16 37.12
N LEU A 8 -18.28 -6.37 37.58
CA LEU A 8 -18.23 -7.61 36.82
C LEU A 8 -19.56 -8.37 36.88
N ASN A 9 -20.60 -7.74 36.34
CA ASN A 9 -21.93 -8.34 36.17
C ASN A 9 -22.18 -8.73 34.71
N LYS A 10 -23.18 -9.61 34.50
CA LYS A 10 -23.55 -10.15 33.19
C LYS A 10 -24.32 -9.18 32.28
N ASN A 11 -24.74 -8.01 32.79
CA ASN A 11 -25.59 -7.10 32.03
C ASN A 11 -24.74 -6.41 30.95
N GLU A 12 -25.20 -6.39 29.71
CA GLU A 12 -24.50 -5.72 28.61
C GLU A 12 -24.72 -4.21 28.64
N VAL A 13 -24.11 -3.58 29.64
CA VAL A 13 -24.05 -2.14 29.86
C VAL A 13 -22.60 -1.76 30.17
N PRO A 14 -22.16 -0.53 29.87
CA PRO A 14 -20.85 -0.04 30.26
C PRO A 14 -20.54 -0.24 31.75
N LEU A 15 -19.25 -0.34 32.07
CA LEU A 15 -18.80 -0.37 33.46
C LEU A 15 -19.30 0.88 34.19
N LYS A 16 -20.02 0.69 35.30
CA LYS A 16 -20.49 1.80 36.12
C LYS A 16 -19.28 2.53 36.74
N HIS A 17 -19.10 3.80 36.38
CA HIS A 17 -18.00 4.66 36.83
C HIS A 17 -17.78 4.62 38.34
N LYS A 18 -18.85 4.69 39.14
CA LYS A 18 -18.75 4.62 40.61
C LYS A 18 -18.04 3.37 41.13
N HIS A 19 -18.29 2.21 40.52
CA HIS A 19 -17.70 0.95 40.96
C HIS A 19 -16.26 0.82 40.49
N ALA A 20 -15.96 1.20 39.24
CA ALA A 20 -14.59 1.24 38.74
C ALA A 20 -13.71 2.19 39.57
N ARG A 21 -14.20 3.41 39.86
CA ARG A 21 -13.52 4.40 40.70
C ARG A 21 -13.26 3.88 42.11
N GLN A 22 -14.24 3.22 42.74
CA GLN A 22 -14.04 2.61 44.06
C GLN A 22 -12.94 1.53 44.05
N VAL A 23 -12.85 0.72 42.98
CA VAL A 23 -11.78 -0.29 42.87
C VAL A 23 -10.41 0.39 42.70
N ILE A 24 -10.32 1.42 41.85
CA ILE A 24 -9.09 2.22 41.65
C ILE A 24 -8.64 2.86 42.96
N VAL A 25 -9.52 3.60 43.63
CA VAL A 25 -9.24 4.23 44.95
C VAL A 25 -8.85 3.18 45.98
N GLY A 26 -9.47 2.00 45.96
CA GLY A 26 -9.09 0.87 46.81
C GLY A 26 -7.63 0.49 46.64
N THR A 27 -7.11 0.42 45.40
CA THR A 27 -5.69 0.09 45.18
C THR A 27 -4.73 1.14 45.75
N HIS A 28 -5.12 2.43 45.76
CA HIS A 28 -4.33 3.51 46.36
C HIS A 28 -4.36 3.46 47.89
N LYS A 29 -5.52 3.19 48.49
CA LYS A 29 -5.67 3.05 49.94
C LYS A 29 -4.85 1.88 50.48
N GLU A 30 -4.93 0.73 49.82
CA GLU A 30 -4.23 -0.50 50.20
C GLU A 30 -2.78 -0.54 49.73
N LYS A 31 -2.38 0.39 48.86
CA LYS A 31 -1.07 0.41 48.16
C LYS A 31 -0.75 -0.91 47.44
N SER A 32 -1.76 -1.67 47.04
CA SER A 32 -1.66 -3.00 46.42
C SER A 32 -2.90 -3.30 45.57
N CYS A 33 -2.77 -4.20 44.59
CA CYS A 33 -3.90 -4.75 43.84
C CYS A 33 -4.24 -6.18 44.24
N ALA A 34 -3.64 -6.72 45.32
CA ALA A 34 -3.86 -8.07 45.80
C ALA A 34 -5.34 -8.39 46.09
N LEU A 35 -6.09 -7.45 46.69
CA LEU A 35 -7.52 -7.63 46.94
C LEU A 35 -8.34 -7.74 45.64
N PHE A 36 -7.98 -6.96 44.60
CA PHE A 36 -8.61 -7.06 43.29
C PHE A 36 -8.39 -8.46 42.71
N TRP A 37 -7.13 -8.91 42.63
CA TRP A 37 -6.81 -10.23 42.09
C TRP A 37 -7.36 -11.40 42.92
N SER A 38 -7.42 -11.26 44.25
CA SER A 38 -8.13 -12.22 45.11
C SER A 38 -9.61 -12.31 44.75
N CYS A 39 -10.29 -11.20 44.46
CA CYS A 39 -11.68 -11.25 43.98
C CYS A 39 -11.76 -11.94 42.61
N ILE A 40 -10.90 -11.57 41.67
CA ILE A 40 -10.88 -12.16 40.31
C ILE A 40 -10.63 -13.67 40.35
N SER A 41 -9.81 -14.17 41.28
CA SER A 41 -9.58 -15.62 41.45
C SER A 41 -10.85 -16.42 41.79
N ARG A 42 -11.86 -15.78 42.36
CA ARG A 42 -13.14 -16.40 42.74
C ARG A 42 -14.22 -16.27 41.66
N ILE A 43 -13.94 -15.51 40.59
CA ILE A 43 -14.86 -15.29 39.47
C ILE A 43 -14.42 -16.17 38.30
N GLN A 44 -15.35 -16.98 37.79
CA GLN A 44 -15.16 -17.80 36.59
C GLN A 44 -15.40 -16.94 35.35
N LEU A 45 -14.32 -16.33 34.84
CA LEU A 45 -14.38 -15.38 33.72
C LEU A 45 -14.82 -16.07 32.43
N GLU A 46 -14.42 -17.33 32.24
CA GLU A 46 -14.67 -18.19 31.08
C GLU A 46 -16.16 -18.52 30.90
N LYS A 47 -16.97 -18.41 31.96
CA LYS A 47 -18.39 -18.75 31.91
C LYS A 47 -19.26 -17.69 31.24
N ASN A 48 -18.77 -16.46 31.08
CA ASN A 48 -19.56 -15.41 30.47
C ASN A 48 -18.67 -14.40 29.72
N PRO A 49 -18.90 -14.21 28.41
CA PRO A 49 -18.09 -13.31 27.58
C PRO A 49 -18.08 -11.86 28.05
N VAL A 50 -19.23 -11.36 28.52
CA VAL A 50 -19.42 -9.98 28.99
C VAL A 50 -18.66 -9.73 30.30
N ILE A 51 -18.63 -10.73 31.19
CA ILE A 51 -17.83 -10.64 32.43
C ILE A 51 -16.33 -10.58 32.09
N SER A 52 -15.86 -11.40 31.15
CA SER A 52 -14.47 -11.34 30.67
C SER A 52 -14.13 -9.98 30.06
N TRP A 53 -15.02 -9.45 29.21
CA TRP A 53 -14.86 -8.14 28.58
C TRP A 53 -14.73 -7.02 29.61
N LYS A 54 -15.63 -7.02 30.61
CA LYS A 54 -15.61 -6.06 31.71
C LYS A 54 -14.42 -6.25 32.64
N PHE A 55 -13.91 -7.47 32.80
CA PHE A 55 -12.67 -7.72 33.53
C PHE A 55 -11.50 -7.07 32.81
N CYS A 56 -11.35 -7.28 31.51
CA CYS A 56 -10.30 -6.67 30.71
C CYS A 56 -10.37 -5.13 30.78
N HIS A 57 -11.58 -4.56 30.64
CA HIS A 57 -11.76 -3.11 30.77
C HIS A 57 -11.43 -2.60 32.18
N LEU A 58 -11.86 -3.27 33.24
CA LEU A 58 -11.56 -2.86 34.60
C LEU A 58 -10.06 -2.97 34.92
N LEU A 59 -9.39 -4.02 34.45
CA LEU A 59 -7.95 -4.18 34.59
C LEU A 59 -7.20 -3.09 33.81
N HIS A 60 -7.62 -2.77 32.60
CA HIS A 60 -7.04 -1.66 31.82
C HIS A 60 -7.15 -0.33 32.58
N LYS A 61 -8.31 -0.03 33.16
CA LYS A 61 -8.48 1.16 34.03
C LYS A 61 -7.55 1.14 35.24
N LEU A 62 -7.35 -0.03 35.87
CA LEU A 62 -6.43 -0.15 37.01
C LEU A 62 -4.97 0.02 36.62
N ILE A 63 -4.58 -0.47 35.44
CA ILE A 63 -3.25 -0.22 34.87
C ILE A 63 -3.04 1.27 34.69
N GLN A 64 -4.04 1.99 34.16
CA GLN A 64 -3.95 3.42 33.86
C GLN A 64 -3.92 4.30 35.13
N ASP A 65 -4.90 4.10 36.02
CA ASP A 65 -5.20 5.05 37.11
C ASP A 65 -5.00 4.48 38.52
N GLY A 66 -4.70 3.18 38.63
CA GLY A 66 -4.46 2.50 39.91
C GLY A 66 -3.14 2.87 40.57
N HIS A 67 -2.91 2.35 41.77
CA HIS A 67 -1.62 2.50 42.45
C HIS A 67 -0.50 1.90 41.61
N ARG A 68 0.73 2.46 41.66
CA ARG A 68 1.88 1.99 40.87
C ARG A 68 2.16 0.48 41.00
N LYS A 69 1.84 -0.10 42.16
CA LYS A 69 1.99 -1.55 42.43
C LYS A 69 1.08 -2.41 41.55
N VAL A 70 0.03 -1.86 40.95
CA VAL A 70 -0.81 -2.60 39.99
C VAL A 70 0.04 -3.13 38.84
N LEU A 71 0.95 -2.33 38.29
CA LEU A 71 1.84 -2.74 37.20
C LEU A 71 2.76 -3.88 37.65
N GLU A 72 3.43 -3.70 38.78
CA GLU A 72 4.40 -4.68 39.35
C GLU A 72 3.71 -6.00 39.75
N GLU A 73 2.59 -5.92 40.49
CA GLU A 73 1.92 -7.09 41.06
C GLU A 73 1.02 -7.84 40.08
N SER A 74 0.62 -7.21 38.97
CA SER A 74 -0.23 -7.86 37.97
C SER A 74 0.55 -8.76 37.01
N VAL A 75 1.88 -8.56 36.89
CA VAL A 75 2.76 -9.35 36.03
C VAL A 75 2.68 -10.86 36.32
N ARG A 76 2.53 -11.26 37.59
CA ARG A 76 2.39 -12.68 37.97
C ARG A 76 1.11 -13.35 37.47
N TYR A 77 0.14 -12.58 36.97
CA TYR A 77 -1.12 -13.10 36.43
C TYR A 77 -1.14 -13.15 34.89
N LYS A 78 -0.05 -12.78 34.19
CA LYS A 78 0.03 -12.81 32.71
C LYS A 78 -0.42 -14.14 32.12
N ALA A 79 0.16 -15.26 32.58
CA ALA A 79 -0.19 -16.59 32.10
C ALA A 79 -1.69 -16.91 32.23
N ARG A 80 -2.36 -16.38 33.27
CA ARG A 80 -3.81 -16.53 33.44
C ARG A 80 -4.59 -15.69 32.43
N ILE A 81 -4.14 -14.47 32.15
CA ILE A 81 -4.76 -13.59 31.15
C ILE A 81 -4.57 -14.17 29.74
N GLU A 82 -3.38 -14.70 29.43
CA GLU A 82 -3.09 -15.40 28.17
C GLU A 82 -3.99 -16.62 27.99
N ALA A 83 -4.11 -17.46 29.01
CA ALA A 83 -4.98 -18.63 28.97
C ALA A 83 -6.45 -18.23 28.74
N LEU A 84 -6.92 -17.15 29.37
CA LEU A 84 -8.26 -16.60 29.14
C LEU A 84 -8.44 -16.11 27.70
N GLY A 85 -7.45 -15.41 27.15
CA GLY A 85 -7.46 -14.93 25.77
C GLY A 85 -7.47 -16.06 24.75
N ASN A 86 -6.68 -17.11 24.99
CA ASN A 86 -6.64 -18.32 24.17
C ASN A 86 -7.96 -19.09 24.24
N PHE A 87 -8.58 -19.17 25.42
CA PHE A 87 -9.91 -19.76 25.58
C PHE A 87 -10.94 -19.05 24.69
N TRP A 88 -11.02 -17.72 24.76
CA TRP A 88 -11.99 -16.96 23.97
C TRP A 88 -11.68 -16.93 22.46
N PHE A 89 -10.42 -17.06 22.07
CA PHE A 89 -10.02 -17.17 20.66
C PHE A 89 -10.68 -18.37 19.97
N HIS A 90 -10.69 -19.53 20.64
CA HIS A 90 -11.22 -20.77 20.07
C HIS A 90 -12.75 -20.90 20.17
N LEU A 91 -13.42 -20.00 20.90
CA LEU A 91 -14.88 -19.95 20.95
C LEU A 91 -15.44 -19.04 19.83
N GLU A 92 -15.44 -19.54 18.60
CA GLU A 92 -15.85 -18.80 17.40
C GLU A 92 -17.32 -18.33 17.44
N ASN A 93 -18.19 -19.02 18.19
CA ASN A 93 -19.61 -18.69 18.31
C ASN A 93 -19.92 -17.59 19.33
N SER A 94 -18.92 -17.02 20.01
CA SER A 94 -19.13 -15.96 20.99
C SER A 94 -19.03 -14.56 20.37
N ASP A 95 -20.06 -13.74 20.58
CA ASP A 95 -20.10 -12.36 20.13
C ASP A 95 -18.94 -11.49 20.67
N TYR A 96 -18.38 -11.84 21.83
CA TYR A 96 -17.21 -11.15 22.40
C TYR A 96 -15.93 -11.99 22.31
N GLY A 97 -15.94 -13.16 21.65
CA GLY A 97 -14.79 -14.09 21.63
C GLY A 97 -13.51 -13.45 21.11
N ARG A 98 -13.54 -12.97 19.85
CA ARG A 98 -12.39 -12.26 19.25
C ARG A 98 -12.01 -10.99 20.01
N PRO A 99 -12.94 -10.05 20.34
CA PRO A 99 -12.60 -8.89 21.17
C PRO A 99 -11.96 -9.25 22.52
N ASN A 100 -12.46 -10.27 23.23
CA ASN A 100 -11.86 -10.70 24.49
C ASN A 100 -10.45 -11.24 24.29
N SER A 101 -10.23 -12.02 23.23
CA SER A 101 -8.91 -12.56 22.91
C SER A 101 -7.89 -11.46 22.63
N SER A 102 -8.21 -10.52 21.73
CA SER A 102 -7.30 -9.40 21.43
C SER A 102 -7.11 -8.46 22.63
N TYR A 103 -8.13 -8.29 23.49
CA TYR A 103 -7.97 -7.49 24.71
C TYR A 103 -7.04 -8.17 25.71
N CYS A 104 -7.17 -9.47 25.92
CA CYS A 104 -6.25 -10.22 26.78
C CYS A 104 -4.81 -10.13 26.25
N LYS A 105 -4.61 -10.29 24.94
CA LYS A 105 -3.30 -10.13 24.30
C LYS A 105 -2.70 -8.75 24.55
N MET A 106 -3.48 -7.68 24.30
CA MET A 106 -3.04 -6.31 24.53
C MET A 106 -2.69 -6.06 26.01
N LEU A 107 -3.47 -6.59 26.97
CA LEU A 107 -3.19 -6.42 28.40
C LEU A 107 -1.90 -7.15 28.84
N VAL A 108 -1.63 -8.34 28.30
CA VAL A 108 -0.40 -9.07 28.58
C VAL A 108 0.81 -8.31 28.04
N SER A 109 0.72 -7.89 26.77
CA SER A 109 1.70 -7.03 26.10
C SER A 109 1.94 -5.75 26.89
N ARG A 110 0.88 -5.11 27.41
CA ARG A 110 0.96 -3.93 28.28
C ARG A 110 1.73 -4.17 29.57
N LEU A 111 1.44 -5.28 30.25
CA LEU A 111 2.12 -5.64 31.50
C LEU A 111 3.60 -5.98 31.26
N GLU A 112 3.94 -6.54 30.11
CA GLU A 112 5.33 -6.76 29.69
C GLU A 112 6.07 -5.47 29.40
N PHE A 113 5.44 -4.57 28.63
CA PHE A 113 5.98 -3.25 28.34
C PHE A 113 6.32 -2.49 29.63
N HIS A 114 5.41 -2.43 30.60
CA HIS A 114 5.69 -1.75 31.87
C HIS A 114 6.71 -2.47 32.75
N ASN A 115 6.81 -3.80 32.67
CA ASN A 115 7.84 -4.57 33.40
C ASN A 115 9.26 -4.35 32.83
N ARG A 116 9.37 -4.01 31.55
CA ARG A 116 10.65 -3.59 30.94
C ARG A 116 10.92 -2.10 31.15
N ASN A 117 9.86 -1.28 31.25
CA ASN A 117 9.93 0.18 31.30
C ASN A 117 9.30 0.77 32.57
N HIS A 118 9.85 0.47 33.75
CA HIS A 118 9.29 0.88 35.05
C HIS A 118 9.15 2.40 35.25
N SER A 119 9.92 3.22 34.51
CA SER A 119 9.83 4.67 34.56
C SER A 119 8.59 5.24 33.87
N ILE A 120 7.93 4.45 33.01
CA ILE A 120 6.75 4.88 32.27
C ILE A 120 5.50 4.57 33.10
N PRO A 121 4.72 5.60 33.50
CA PRO A 121 3.49 5.40 34.27
C PRO A 121 2.42 4.72 33.42
N GLY A 122 1.49 4.03 34.06
CA GLY A 122 0.43 3.29 33.38
C GLY A 122 -0.50 4.14 32.51
N ASN A 123 -0.68 5.42 32.85
CA ASN A 123 -1.42 6.38 32.02
C ASN A 123 -0.60 7.01 30.88
N LEU A 124 0.66 6.60 30.72
CA LEU A 124 1.59 7.05 29.68
C LEU A 124 1.85 8.56 29.66
N ARG A 125 1.44 9.29 30.70
CA ARG A 125 1.67 10.74 30.81
C ARG A 125 3.09 10.97 31.30
N LEU A 126 3.95 11.35 30.37
CA LEU A 126 5.33 11.72 30.63
C LEU A 126 5.47 13.24 30.51
N SER A 127 6.17 13.85 31.44
CA SER A 127 6.61 15.24 31.30
C SER A 127 7.65 15.38 30.18
N ALA A 128 7.81 16.59 29.64
CA ALA A 128 8.78 16.83 28.56
C ALA A 128 10.21 16.40 28.93
N SER A 129 10.61 16.63 30.19
CA SER A 129 11.92 16.20 30.71
C SER A 129 12.04 14.67 30.78
N GLN A 130 10.98 13.95 31.16
CA GLN A 130 10.98 12.48 31.17
C GLN A 130 11.08 11.90 29.77
N VAL A 131 10.34 12.46 28.79
CA VAL A 131 10.44 12.02 27.38
C VAL A 131 11.84 12.26 26.84
N GLN A 132 12.42 13.44 27.09
CA GLN A 132 13.81 13.72 26.71
C GLN A 132 14.80 12.78 27.38
N THR A 133 14.59 12.46 28.65
CA THR A 133 15.46 11.53 29.39
C THR A 133 15.42 10.15 28.72
N LEU A 134 14.23 9.59 28.49
CA LEU A 134 14.06 8.29 27.83
C LEU A 134 14.72 8.24 26.45
N ALA A 135 14.63 9.33 25.68
CA ALA A 135 15.21 9.43 24.34
C ALA A 135 16.74 9.72 24.33
N ASN A 136 17.31 10.09 25.48
CA ASN A 136 18.72 10.48 25.62
C ASN A 136 19.60 9.47 26.36
N VAL A 137 19.05 8.46 27.06
CA VAL A 137 19.86 7.52 27.86
C VAL A 137 20.89 6.78 27.01
N ASP A 138 20.43 5.94 26.09
CA ASP A 138 21.25 5.13 25.20
C ASP A 138 20.51 4.93 23.87
N VAL A 139 21.26 4.85 22.77
CA VAL A 139 20.68 4.72 21.42
C VAL A 139 19.98 3.38 21.26
N ASN A 140 20.57 2.29 21.77
CA ASN A 140 19.95 0.97 21.68
C ASN A 140 18.69 0.91 22.55
N GLN A 141 18.73 1.46 23.76
CA GLN A 141 17.53 1.53 24.61
C GLN A 141 16.41 2.35 23.97
N SER A 142 16.73 3.49 23.35
CA SER A 142 15.75 4.30 22.61
C SER A 142 15.19 3.57 21.39
N PHE A 143 16.03 2.79 20.70
CA PHE A 143 15.65 1.99 19.54
C PHE A 143 14.68 0.88 19.95
N GLU A 144 15.05 0.08 20.96
CA GLU A 144 14.18 -0.99 21.50
C GLU A 144 12.87 -0.42 22.06
N LEU A 145 12.93 0.67 22.84
CA LEU A 145 11.72 1.32 23.37
C LEU A 145 10.77 1.76 22.24
N SER A 146 11.32 2.23 21.12
CA SER A 146 10.49 2.61 19.97
C SER A 146 9.81 1.42 19.31
N ILE A 147 10.49 0.27 19.22
CA ILE A 147 9.89 -0.99 18.72
C ILE A 147 8.78 -1.43 19.66
N GLU A 148 9.03 -1.44 20.97
CA GLU A 148 8.03 -1.83 21.95
C GLU A 148 6.81 -0.91 21.94
N MET A 149 6.99 0.40 21.77
CA MET A 149 5.88 1.34 21.60
C MET A 149 5.12 1.14 20.28
N LEU A 150 5.80 0.76 19.19
CA LEU A 150 5.14 0.36 17.94
C LEU A 150 4.31 -0.92 18.14
N ASP A 151 4.82 -1.89 18.88
CA ASP A 151 4.09 -3.13 19.21
C ASP A 151 2.85 -2.83 20.07
N GLN A 152 2.95 -1.91 21.04
CA GLN A 152 1.78 -1.45 21.80
C GLN A 152 0.72 -0.81 20.91
N MET A 153 1.12 0.02 19.93
CA MET A 153 0.20 0.62 18.96
C MET A 153 -0.50 -0.44 18.11
N ASP A 154 0.25 -1.44 17.63
CA ASP A 154 -0.32 -2.53 16.81
C ASP A 154 -1.33 -3.35 17.61
N ASP A 155 -1.04 -3.72 18.86
CA ASP A 155 -1.98 -4.46 19.71
C ASP A 155 -3.25 -3.63 20.06
N LEU A 156 -3.09 -2.32 20.30
CA LEU A 156 -4.20 -1.40 20.54
C LEU A 156 -5.12 -1.26 19.33
N LEU A 157 -4.54 -1.08 18.14
CA LEU A 157 -5.28 -0.95 16.88
C LEU A 157 -5.91 -2.28 16.46
N ALA A 158 -5.26 -3.41 16.72
CA ALA A 158 -5.84 -4.74 16.49
C ALA A 158 -7.10 -4.97 17.36
N LEU A 159 -7.03 -4.66 18.66
CA LEU A 159 -8.18 -4.71 19.56
C LEU A 159 -9.31 -3.78 19.06
N GLN A 160 -8.96 -2.55 18.69
CA GLN A 160 -9.92 -1.59 18.17
C GLN A 160 -10.63 -2.09 16.90
N ALA A 161 -9.88 -2.68 15.96
CA ALA A 161 -10.44 -3.24 14.73
C ALA A 161 -11.39 -4.41 15.02
N ASP A 162 -11.05 -5.29 15.96
CA ASP A 162 -11.94 -6.38 16.37
C ASP A 162 -13.25 -5.89 16.98
N VAL A 163 -13.18 -4.84 17.81
CA VAL A 163 -14.35 -4.21 18.42
C VAL A 163 -15.25 -3.56 17.38
N LEU A 164 -14.70 -2.71 16.50
CA LEU A 164 -15.51 -2.04 15.47
C LEU A 164 -16.11 -3.05 14.49
N ARG A 165 -15.31 -4.00 14.00
CA ARG A 165 -15.81 -5.08 13.13
C ARG A 165 -16.96 -5.85 13.79
N LYS A 166 -16.88 -6.08 15.11
CA LYS A 166 -17.97 -6.74 15.81
C LYS A 166 -19.22 -5.87 15.82
N VAL A 167 -19.11 -4.60 16.23
CA VAL A 167 -20.24 -3.65 16.27
C VAL A 167 -20.91 -3.54 14.91
N ASP A 168 -20.13 -3.48 13.83
CA ASP A 168 -20.61 -3.42 12.45
C ASP A 168 -21.30 -4.73 12.04
N ASN A 169 -20.70 -5.89 12.30
CA ASN A 169 -21.26 -7.19 11.93
C ASN A 169 -22.66 -7.48 12.52
N VAL A 170 -22.94 -6.93 13.71
CA VAL A 170 -24.24 -7.08 14.38
C VAL A 170 -25.12 -5.83 14.30
N ASN A 171 -24.66 -4.80 13.59
CA ASN A 171 -25.34 -3.51 13.44
C ASN A 171 -25.77 -2.87 14.76
N TRP A 172 -24.95 -2.99 15.81
CA TRP A 172 -25.28 -2.35 17.09
C TRP A 172 -25.14 -0.83 16.99
N SER A 173 -26.24 -0.13 17.28
CA SER A 173 -26.19 1.32 17.43
C SER A 173 -25.29 1.72 18.60
N SER A 174 -24.50 2.79 18.43
CA SER A 174 -23.71 3.38 19.53
C SER A 174 -24.56 3.92 20.69
N LEU A 175 -25.89 3.98 20.52
CA LEU A 175 -26.84 4.43 21.54
C LEU A 175 -27.48 3.28 22.35
N VAL A 176 -27.36 2.02 21.91
CA VAL A 176 -27.93 0.89 22.66
C VAL A 176 -26.95 0.38 23.73
N PRO A 177 -27.41 -0.12 24.88
CA PRO A 177 -26.55 -0.58 25.98
C PRO A 177 -25.46 -1.57 25.57
N GLN A 178 -25.78 -2.54 24.71
CA GLN A 178 -24.87 -3.57 24.21
C GLN A 178 -23.73 -2.95 23.40
N GLY A 179 -24.09 -2.09 22.43
CA GLY A 179 -23.13 -1.33 21.63
C GLY A 179 -22.24 -0.46 22.50
N GLN A 180 -22.79 0.23 23.50
CA GLN A 180 -22.01 1.02 24.45
C GLN A 180 -21.08 0.15 25.32
N CYS A 181 -21.54 -1.02 25.77
CA CYS A 181 -20.71 -1.95 26.54
C CYS A 181 -19.47 -2.37 25.74
N MET A 182 -19.67 -2.68 24.46
CA MET A 182 -18.62 -3.05 23.51
C MET A 182 -17.71 -1.86 23.15
N LEU A 183 -18.25 -0.66 22.95
CA LEU A 183 -17.48 0.53 22.57
C LEU A 183 -16.73 1.20 23.73
N SER A 184 -17.21 1.03 24.98
CA SER A 184 -16.67 1.72 26.16
C SER A 184 -15.14 1.61 26.34
N PRO A 185 -14.52 0.44 26.13
CA PRO A 185 -13.06 0.32 26.23
C PRO A 185 -12.27 1.12 25.18
N LEU A 186 -12.86 1.43 24.03
CA LEU A 186 -12.18 2.22 22.98
C LEU A 186 -11.85 3.63 23.46
N ILE A 187 -12.54 4.15 24.48
CA ILE A 187 -12.18 5.42 25.13
C ILE A 187 -10.74 5.36 25.67
N LEU A 188 -10.37 4.25 26.33
CA LEU A 188 -9.01 4.06 26.83
C LEU A 188 -8.02 3.88 25.68
N ILE A 189 -8.42 3.18 24.62
CA ILE A 189 -7.58 2.99 23.44
C ILE A 189 -7.29 4.33 22.75
N ILE A 190 -8.28 5.23 22.64
CA ILE A 190 -8.08 6.59 22.09
C ILE A 190 -7.06 7.35 22.94
N LEU A 191 -7.18 7.31 24.27
CA LEU A 191 -6.23 7.97 25.17
C LEU A 191 -4.81 7.41 25.03
N ASP A 192 -4.67 6.09 24.97
CA ASP A 192 -3.38 5.42 24.90
C ASP A 192 -2.71 5.61 23.54
N THR A 193 -3.45 5.43 22.44
CA THR A 193 -2.94 5.65 21.08
C THR A 193 -2.49 7.09 20.88
N SER A 194 -3.19 8.07 21.46
CA SER A 194 -2.80 9.49 21.43
C SER A 194 -1.44 9.71 22.10
N LYS A 195 -1.17 9.03 23.22
CA LYS A 195 0.10 9.16 23.95
C LYS A 195 1.24 8.42 23.27
N PHE A 196 1.02 7.18 22.84
CA PHE A 196 2.05 6.44 22.11
C PHE A 196 2.41 7.09 20.79
N TYR A 197 1.43 7.63 20.06
CA TYR A 197 1.70 8.39 18.84
C TYR A 197 2.64 9.57 19.12
N ASP A 198 2.35 10.39 20.13
CA ASP A 198 3.20 11.53 20.54
C ASP A 198 4.62 11.09 20.92
N HIS A 199 4.74 10.05 21.75
CA HIS A 199 6.04 9.53 22.17
C HIS A 199 6.84 8.95 21.00
N LEU A 200 6.20 8.20 20.11
CA LEU A 200 6.82 7.62 18.92
C LEU A 200 7.33 8.68 17.97
N VAL A 201 6.56 9.75 17.71
CA VAL A 201 7.02 10.85 16.86
C VAL A 201 8.33 11.42 17.41
N LYS A 202 8.34 11.79 18.70
CA LYS A 202 9.51 12.39 19.36
C LYS A 202 10.70 11.42 19.38
N LEU A 203 10.47 10.15 19.65
CA LEU A 203 11.51 9.13 19.76
C LEU A 203 12.13 8.80 18.39
N ILE A 204 11.32 8.66 17.34
CA ILE A 204 11.81 8.36 15.99
C ILE A 204 12.60 9.54 15.42
N PHE A 205 12.14 10.79 15.59
CA PHE A 205 12.95 11.97 15.24
C PHE A 205 14.29 11.97 16.00
N LYS A 206 14.26 11.62 17.29
CA LYS A 206 15.50 11.54 18.07
C LYS A 206 16.44 10.45 17.57
N LEU A 207 15.93 9.28 17.18
CA LEU A 207 16.73 8.22 16.58
C LEU A 207 17.36 8.66 15.26
N HIS A 208 16.63 9.38 14.41
CA HIS A 208 17.18 9.94 13.17
C HIS A 208 18.30 10.97 13.39
N SER A 209 18.36 11.61 14.56
CA SER A 209 19.51 12.47 14.92
C SER A 209 20.79 11.69 15.28
N LYS A 210 20.69 10.36 15.49
CA LYS A 210 21.77 9.51 15.97
C LYS A 210 22.13 8.34 15.03
N LEU A 211 21.21 7.95 14.14
CA LEU A 211 21.34 6.77 13.28
C LEU A 211 21.07 7.13 11.81
N PRO A 212 21.70 6.41 10.86
CA PRO A 212 21.48 6.63 9.43
C PRO A 212 20.03 6.27 9.02
N PRO A 213 19.47 6.93 7.99
CA PRO A 213 18.10 6.68 7.53
C PRO A 213 17.76 5.23 7.22
N ASP A 214 18.73 4.47 6.70
CA ASP A 214 18.54 3.06 6.31
C ASP A 214 18.28 2.16 7.52
N ALA A 215 18.94 2.43 8.65
CA ALA A 215 18.73 1.69 9.89
C ALA A 215 17.32 1.88 10.47
N LEU A 216 16.64 2.97 10.12
CA LEU A 216 15.30 3.33 10.62
C LEU A 216 14.20 3.15 9.55
N LEU A 217 14.49 2.49 8.42
CA LEU A 217 13.50 2.22 7.39
C LEU A 217 12.29 1.44 7.93
N GLY A 218 12.54 0.41 8.75
CA GLY A 218 11.49 -0.39 9.39
C GLY A 218 10.59 0.43 10.32
N HIS A 219 11.18 1.33 11.11
CA HIS A 219 10.45 2.23 12.03
C HIS A 219 9.51 3.16 11.26
N ARG A 220 10.03 3.82 10.20
CA ARG A 220 9.25 4.72 9.35
C ARG A 220 8.10 3.97 8.66
N SER A 221 8.37 2.77 8.13
CA SER A 221 7.35 1.94 7.47
C SER A 221 6.23 1.53 8.43
N ARG A 222 6.57 0.99 9.60
CA ARG A 222 5.59 0.61 10.63
C ARG A 222 4.80 1.83 11.14
N PHE A 223 5.49 2.94 11.42
CA PHE A 223 4.82 4.17 11.86
C PHE A 223 3.83 4.70 10.82
N ASN A 224 4.17 4.67 9.52
CA ASN A 224 3.24 5.08 8.46
C ASN A 224 1.98 4.19 8.39
N SER A 225 2.12 2.89 8.67
CA SER A 225 0.97 1.99 8.81
C SER A 225 0.09 2.38 10.01
N ILE A 226 0.72 2.56 11.17
CA ILE A 226 0.06 2.98 12.42
C ILE A 226 -0.62 4.34 12.25
N PHE A 227 0.01 5.30 11.59
CA PHE A 227 -0.58 6.61 11.33
C PHE A 227 -1.88 6.51 10.54
N ARG A 228 -1.89 5.74 9.45
CA ARG A 228 -3.09 5.55 8.61
C ARG A 228 -4.23 4.92 9.42
N GLN A 229 -3.93 3.84 10.15
CA GLN A 229 -4.92 3.14 10.97
C GLN A 229 -5.44 4.02 12.12
N THR A 230 -4.57 4.76 12.80
CA THR A 230 -4.97 5.66 13.90
C THR A 230 -5.84 6.81 13.39
N LYS A 231 -5.50 7.36 12.21
CA LYS A 231 -6.29 8.42 11.56
C LYS A 231 -7.70 7.93 11.22
N GLU A 232 -7.80 6.79 10.55
CA GLU A 232 -9.08 6.15 10.24
C GLU A 232 -9.89 5.84 11.50
N PHE A 233 -9.23 5.33 12.55
CA PHE A 233 -9.87 5.07 13.83
C PHE A 233 -10.45 6.35 14.46
N TYR A 234 -9.71 7.45 14.47
CA TYR A 234 -10.16 8.72 15.05
C TYR A 234 -11.30 9.34 14.24
N GLU A 235 -11.23 9.29 12.91
CA GLU A 235 -12.29 9.76 12.02
C GLU A 235 -13.58 8.94 12.22
N THR A 236 -13.46 7.61 12.26
CA THR A 236 -14.58 6.71 12.53
C THR A 236 -15.19 6.96 13.91
N SER A 237 -14.35 7.09 14.94
CA SER A 237 -14.79 7.31 16.32
C SER A 237 -15.46 8.67 16.52
N THR A 238 -15.01 9.70 15.82
CA THR A 238 -15.64 11.04 15.87
C THR A 238 -17.09 11.02 15.37
N ASN A 239 -17.41 10.10 14.45
CA ASN A 239 -18.77 9.94 13.92
C ASN A 239 -19.70 9.15 14.86
N LEU A 240 -19.16 8.42 15.84
CA LEU A 240 -19.95 7.65 16.80
C LEU A 240 -20.50 8.55 17.91
N GLN A 241 -21.83 8.64 18.01
CA GLN A 241 -22.51 9.51 18.98
C GLN A 241 -22.12 9.22 20.43
N TYR A 242 -21.80 7.96 20.76
CA TYR A 242 -21.38 7.55 22.09
C TYR A 242 -20.14 8.32 22.60
N PHE A 243 -19.16 8.60 21.74
CA PHE A 243 -17.90 9.23 22.17
C PHE A 243 -18.01 10.76 22.30
N LYS A 244 -18.95 11.39 21.58
CA LYS A 244 -19.08 12.84 21.43
C LYS A 244 -19.04 13.64 22.74
N PHE A 245 -19.58 13.08 23.83
CA PHE A 245 -19.64 13.72 25.14
C PHE A 245 -18.75 13.07 26.20
N LEU A 246 -18.02 12.01 25.86
CA LEU A 246 -17.17 11.25 26.79
C LEU A 246 -15.69 11.55 26.61
N VAL A 247 -15.24 11.71 25.36
CA VAL A 247 -13.83 11.92 25.03
C VAL A 247 -13.68 12.90 23.88
N SER A 248 -12.75 13.85 24.05
CA SER A 248 -12.29 14.70 22.96
C SER A 248 -11.26 13.93 22.15
N ILE A 249 -11.59 13.69 20.87
CA ILE A 249 -10.75 12.94 19.93
C ILE A 249 -9.97 13.96 19.08
N PRO A 250 -8.64 13.93 19.08
CA PRO A 250 -7.84 14.88 18.31
C PRO A 250 -7.92 14.56 16.81
N LYS A 251 -7.84 15.60 15.98
CA LYS A 251 -7.72 15.44 14.52
C LYS A 251 -6.25 15.28 14.15
N LEU A 252 -5.91 14.20 13.44
CA LEU A 252 -4.57 14.00 12.90
C LEU A 252 -4.35 14.82 11.61
N PRO A 253 -3.09 15.19 11.29
CA PRO A 253 -2.77 15.91 10.06
C PRO A 253 -3.08 15.09 8.80
N THR A 254 -3.05 15.76 7.63
CA THR A 254 -3.32 15.09 6.35
C THR A 254 -2.27 14.01 6.05
N TYR A 255 -1.00 14.33 6.27
CA TYR A 255 0.16 13.48 6.00
C TYR A 255 0.89 13.11 7.30
N PRO A 256 1.54 11.95 7.37
CA PRO A 256 2.40 11.61 8.51
C PRO A 256 3.63 12.54 8.56
N PRO A 257 4.23 12.73 9.75
CA PRO A 257 5.49 13.47 9.87
C PRO A 257 6.60 12.87 9.00
N ASN A 258 7.34 13.71 8.29
CA ASN A 258 8.55 13.37 7.59
C ASN A 258 9.74 13.36 8.55
N PHE A 259 10.06 12.18 9.06
CA PHE A 259 11.17 11.99 10.00
C PHE A 259 12.56 12.36 9.45
N LEU A 260 12.72 12.58 8.14
CA LEU A 260 13.97 13.02 7.54
C LEU A 260 14.14 14.55 7.54
N GLN A 261 13.09 15.30 7.90
CA GLN A 261 13.12 16.76 7.95
C GLN A 261 13.02 17.22 9.41
N ALA A 262 14.17 17.58 10.01
CA ALA A 262 14.22 17.96 11.43
C ALA A 262 13.31 19.17 11.77
N SER A 263 13.12 20.09 10.83
CA SER A 263 12.21 21.25 10.97
C SER A 263 10.75 20.85 11.21
N GLU A 264 10.32 19.66 10.79
CA GLU A 264 8.97 19.21 11.06
C GLU A 264 8.71 18.96 12.54
N LEU A 265 9.73 18.53 13.30
CA LEU A 265 9.61 18.36 14.75
C LEU A 265 9.36 19.69 15.46
N GLU A 266 9.89 20.80 14.96
CA GLU A 266 9.67 22.14 15.54
C GLU A 266 8.23 22.60 15.33
N SER A 267 7.63 22.25 14.19
CA SER A 267 6.23 22.54 13.87
C SER A 267 5.23 21.53 14.46
N TYR A 268 5.72 20.43 15.03
CA TYR A 268 4.89 19.32 15.49
C TYR A 268 4.05 19.71 16.72
N GLN A 269 2.74 19.46 16.64
CA GLN A 269 1.82 19.61 17.75
C GLN A 269 1.28 18.24 18.17
N ALA A 270 1.43 17.92 19.46
CA ALA A 270 0.98 16.66 20.01
C ALA A 270 -0.55 16.55 19.94
N PRO A 271 -1.11 15.55 19.22
CA PRO A 271 -2.55 15.30 19.22
C PRO A 271 -2.95 14.76 20.59
N ASN A 272 -3.69 15.56 21.37
CA ASN A 272 -3.99 15.24 22.76
C ASN A 272 -5.47 14.87 22.94
N ALA A 273 -5.74 13.58 23.14
CA ALA A 273 -7.05 13.11 23.57
C ALA A 273 -7.24 13.34 25.08
N TYR A 274 -8.46 13.72 25.49
CA TYR A 274 -8.80 13.89 26.91
C TYR A 274 -10.27 13.60 27.19
N LEU A 275 -10.57 13.13 28.39
CA LEU A 275 -11.95 12.88 28.83
C LEU A 275 -12.68 14.20 29.11
N HIS A 276 -13.95 14.29 28.73
CA HIS A 276 -14.82 15.36 29.21
C HIS A 276 -15.14 15.10 30.69
N GLY A 277 -15.02 16.15 31.53
CA GLY A 277 -14.83 16.02 32.97
C GLY A 277 -15.80 15.07 33.70
N ASP A 278 -15.27 14.44 34.76
CA ASP A 278 -15.96 13.63 35.77
C ASP A 278 -17.07 14.38 36.56
N ASN A 279 -17.52 15.54 36.09
CA ASN A 279 -18.51 16.42 36.71
C ASN A 279 -19.95 16.10 36.29
N VAL A 280 -20.29 14.82 36.09
CA VAL A 280 -21.69 14.42 36.16
C VAL A 280 -22.04 14.37 37.65
N SER A 281 -22.47 15.52 38.13
CA SER A 281 -23.07 15.74 39.45
C SER A 281 -24.11 14.67 39.76
N GLU A 282 -24.09 14.23 41.01
CA GLU A 282 -24.89 13.15 41.63
C GLU A 282 -26.38 13.49 41.73
N ALA A 283 -27.07 13.71 40.60
CA ALA A 283 -28.47 14.13 40.62
C ALA A 283 -29.41 13.28 39.76
N ASP A 284 -29.20 11.96 39.70
CA ASP A 284 -30.24 11.03 39.21
C ASP A 284 -30.03 9.59 39.74
N THR A 285 -30.07 9.44 41.07
CA THR A 285 -30.47 8.16 41.68
C THR A 285 -31.21 8.47 42.99
N PRO A 286 -32.41 7.91 43.24
CA PRO A 286 -33.16 8.14 44.47
C PRO A 286 -32.36 7.68 45.70
N PRO A 287 -32.42 8.38 46.84
CA PRO A 287 -31.70 7.99 48.05
C PRO A 287 -32.46 6.89 48.79
N ASP A 288 -31.81 5.74 48.97
CA ASP A 288 -32.22 4.70 49.91
C ASP A 288 -31.34 4.76 51.16
N GLU A 289 -32.03 5.02 52.27
CA GLU A 289 -31.80 4.67 53.68
C GLU A 289 -30.41 4.74 54.36
N ARG A 290 -30.41 5.54 55.44
CA ARG A 290 -29.92 5.24 56.81
C ARG A 290 -28.49 4.74 56.98
N SER A 291 -27.63 5.56 57.61
CA SER A 291 -26.65 5.11 58.62
C SER A 291 -25.92 6.27 59.30
N VAL A 292 -26.29 6.49 60.56
CA VAL A 292 -25.43 6.81 61.73
C VAL A 292 -24.72 8.18 61.78
N VAL A 293 -25.15 8.97 62.76
CA VAL A 293 -24.53 10.19 63.28
C VAL A 293 -23.56 9.80 64.40
N GLU A 294 -22.35 10.36 64.39
CA GLU A 294 -21.35 10.22 65.47
C GLU A 294 -21.11 11.61 66.07
N GLU A 295 -21.18 11.70 67.40
CA GLU A 295 -21.24 12.89 68.23
C GLU A 295 -19.86 13.17 68.87
N SER A 296 -19.45 14.44 68.95
CA SER A 296 -18.22 14.88 69.61
C SER A 296 -18.50 16.15 70.41
N LEU A 297 -18.34 16.11 71.74
CA LEU A 297 -18.47 17.24 72.65
C LEU A 297 -17.11 17.63 73.24
N VAL A 298 -16.93 18.92 73.48
CA VAL A 298 -15.72 19.60 74.00
C VAL A 298 -16.03 20.33 75.32
N ASP A 299 -14.97 20.56 76.10
CA ASP A 299 -14.95 20.81 77.55
C ASP A 299 -14.40 22.22 77.92
N VAL A 300 -14.58 22.59 79.20
CA VAL A 300 -13.78 23.50 80.08
C VAL A 300 -13.99 25.06 80.11
N VAL A 301 -14.21 25.63 81.33
CA VAL A 301 -13.33 26.55 82.14
C VAL A 301 -14.05 27.66 82.97
N GLU A 302 -13.84 27.58 84.30
CA GLU A 302 -13.55 28.55 85.40
C GLU A 302 -13.91 30.05 85.39
N THR A 303 -14.24 30.58 86.59
CA THR A 303 -13.49 31.60 87.40
C THR A 303 -14.39 32.08 88.57
N GLY A 304 -14.00 32.50 89.78
CA GLY A 304 -12.73 32.73 90.50
C GLY A 304 -12.96 33.80 91.61
N SER A 305 -12.34 33.64 92.81
CA SER A 305 -11.86 34.68 93.77
C SER A 305 -12.84 35.76 94.35
N GLN A 306 -12.75 36.38 95.53
CA GLN A 306 -11.72 36.60 96.58
C GLN A 306 -12.33 37.37 97.80
N ASN A 307 -11.71 37.18 98.99
CA ASN A 307 -11.34 38.18 100.04
C ASN A 307 -12.34 38.96 100.95
N SER A 308 -12.41 38.50 102.22
CA SER A 308 -11.96 39.13 103.51
C SER A 308 -12.36 40.54 104.01
N SER A 309 -12.83 40.53 105.28
CA SER A 309 -12.52 41.40 106.45
C SER A 309 -13.57 42.46 106.91
N GLY A 310 -14.12 42.25 108.12
CA GLY A 310 -14.98 43.19 108.84
C GLY A 310 -15.39 42.65 110.22
N HIS A 311 -14.91 43.31 111.28
CA HIS A 311 -14.80 42.83 112.66
C HIS A 311 -16.00 43.26 113.52
N MET A 312 -16.55 42.31 114.30
CA MET A 312 -17.34 42.47 115.54
C MET A 312 -18.87 42.70 115.55
N ASP A 313 -19.57 42.70 114.42
CA ASP A 313 -20.98 42.19 114.34
C ASP A 313 -21.04 40.80 113.68
N SER A 314 -19.84 40.26 113.43
CA SER A 314 -19.58 39.19 112.48
C SER A 314 -19.62 37.81 113.13
N LYS A 315 -19.44 37.66 114.45
CA LYS A 315 -19.44 36.32 115.06
C LYS A 315 -20.82 35.67 115.04
N ASP A 316 -21.88 36.39 115.40
CA ASP A 316 -23.23 35.82 115.37
C ASP A 316 -23.75 35.67 113.94
N ALA A 317 -23.45 36.61 113.04
CA ALA A 317 -23.78 36.47 111.62
C ALA A 317 -23.00 35.33 110.93
N ILE A 318 -21.73 35.12 111.29
CA ILE A 318 -20.91 33.99 110.82
C ILE A 318 -21.40 32.69 111.48
N ILE A 319 -21.81 32.69 112.75
CA ILE A 319 -22.37 31.50 113.40
C ILE A 319 -23.68 31.11 112.73
N GLU A 320 -24.57 32.07 112.42
CA GLU A 320 -25.82 31.81 111.71
C GLU A 320 -25.57 31.38 110.24
N ALA A 321 -24.58 31.97 109.57
CA ALA A 321 -24.17 31.58 108.22
C ALA A 321 -23.52 30.18 108.20
N LEU A 322 -22.63 29.87 109.16
CA LEU A 322 -22.04 28.54 109.32
C LEU A 322 -23.09 27.51 109.73
N ARG A 323 -24.09 27.88 110.53
CA ARG A 323 -25.24 27.01 110.84
C ARG A 323 -26.06 26.71 109.59
N ARG A 324 -26.35 27.72 108.75
CA ARG A 324 -26.98 27.52 107.44
C ARG A 324 -26.12 26.67 106.52
N ASP A 325 -24.82 26.96 106.39
CA ASP A 325 -23.91 26.18 105.53
C ASP A 325 -23.78 24.72 106.00
N VAL A 326 -23.81 24.48 107.32
CA VAL A 326 -23.84 23.11 107.88
C VAL A 326 -25.16 22.43 107.59
N GLU A 327 -26.29 23.14 107.67
CA GLU A 327 -27.62 22.60 107.33
C GLU A 327 -27.73 22.31 105.82
N ASP A 328 -27.25 23.22 104.97
CA ASP A 328 -27.20 23.07 103.51
C ASP A 328 -26.23 21.95 103.12
N SER A 329 -25.08 21.84 103.78
CA SER A 329 -24.13 20.73 103.58
C SER A 329 -24.69 19.40 104.07
N ARG A 330 -25.50 19.39 105.14
CA ARG A 330 -26.24 18.20 105.58
C ARG A 330 -27.27 17.79 104.56
N TYR A 331 -28.08 18.73 104.07
CA TYR A 331 -29.09 18.47 103.04
C TYR A 331 -28.45 18.00 101.74
N HIS A 332 -27.32 18.60 101.32
CA HIS A 332 -26.59 18.17 100.15
C HIS A 332 -26.00 16.75 100.32
N ASN A 333 -25.43 16.44 101.48
CA ASN A 333 -24.95 15.09 101.80
C ASN A 333 -26.10 14.08 101.83
N GLU A 334 -27.25 14.42 102.42
CA GLU A 334 -28.41 13.56 102.47
C GLU A 334 -28.96 13.28 101.07
N ARG A 335 -28.97 14.30 100.19
CA ARG A 335 -29.33 14.14 98.78
C ARG A 335 -28.33 13.24 98.04
N LEU A 336 -27.03 13.40 98.25
CA LEU A 336 -25.98 12.54 97.68
C LEU A 336 -26.09 11.10 98.17
N VAL A 337 -26.36 10.89 99.46
CA VAL A 337 -26.56 9.56 100.04
C VAL A 337 -27.82 8.91 99.47
N ASN A 338 -28.90 9.67 99.29
CA ASN A 338 -30.12 9.17 98.67
C ASN A 338 -29.92 8.82 97.19
N GLU A 339 -29.17 9.63 96.43
CA GLU A 339 -28.81 9.31 95.04
C GLU A 339 -27.90 8.07 94.95
N ALA A 340 -26.93 7.94 95.87
CA ALA A 340 -26.08 6.75 95.96
C ALA A 340 -26.91 5.50 96.31
N ARG A 341 -27.85 5.60 97.25
CA ARG A 341 -28.79 4.51 97.60
C ARG A 341 -29.65 4.11 96.39
N ALA A 342 -30.20 5.08 95.66
CA ALA A 342 -30.99 4.80 94.46
C ALA A 342 -30.15 4.12 93.36
N ARG A 343 -28.89 4.52 93.17
CA ARG A 343 -27.97 3.82 92.25
C ARG A 343 -27.65 2.40 92.71
N ILE A 344 -27.40 2.19 94.00
CA ILE A 344 -27.14 0.85 94.55
C ILE A 344 -28.36 -0.05 94.32
N GLU A 345 -29.57 0.42 94.63
CA GLU A 345 -30.81 -0.31 94.40
C GLU A 345 -31.00 -0.63 92.91
N GLN A 346 -30.65 0.29 92.01
CA GLN A 346 -30.68 0.04 90.56
C GLN A 346 -29.69 -1.08 90.16
N TYR A 347 -28.47 -1.09 90.72
CA TYR A 347 -27.48 -2.13 90.44
C TYR A 347 -27.87 -3.48 91.05
N GLU A 348 -28.46 -3.50 92.25
CA GLU A 348 -28.97 -4.72 92.88
C GLU A 348 -30.11 -5.34 92.06
N ASN A 349 -31.05 -4.52 91.57
CA ASN A 349 -32.12 -4.98 90.68
C ASN A 349 -31.56 -5.57 89.37
N ARG A 350 -30.54 -4.94 88.79
CA ARG A 350 -29.91 -5.41 87.55
C ARG A 350 -29.12 -6.70 87.76
N LEU A 351 -28.48 -6.86 88.93
CA LEU A 351 -27.80 -8.09 89.32
C LEU A 351 -28.81 -9.23 89.51
N MET A 352 -29.95 -8.95 90.15
CA MET A 352 -31.03 -9.93 90.34
C MET A 352 -31.63 -10.39 89.01
N GLN A 353 -31.85 -9.48 88.06
CA GLN A 353 -32.29 -9.84 86.70
C GLN A 353 -31.27 -10.73 85.98
N ALA A 354 -29.98 -10.38 86.03
CA ALA A 354 -28.92 -11.18 85.41
C ALA A 354 -28.80 -12.58 86.06
N GLN A 355 -29.01 -12.69 87.38
CA GLN A 355 -29.05 -13.98 88.07
C GLN A 355 -30.25 -14.83 87.61
N GLN A 356 -31.44 -14.24 87.50
CA GLN A 356 -32.63 -14.95 86.99
C GLN A 356 -32.45 -15.45 85.55
N GLU A 357 -31.87 -14.63 84.67
CA GLU A 357 -31.54 -15.04 83.30
C GLU A 357 -30.53 -16.20 83.29
N ASN A 358 -29.49 -16.14 84.15
CA ASN A 358 -28.50 -17.20 84.25
C ASN A 358 -29.11 -18.53 84.71
N ASP A 359 -30.00 -18.48 85.71
CA ASP A 359 -30.70 -19.67 86.20
C ASP A 359 -31.66 -20.25 85.14
N HIS A 360 -32.32 -19.39 84.36
CA HIS A 360 -33.12 -19.83 83.21
C HIS A 360 -32.27 -20.52 82.13
N TYR A 361 -31.08 -19.97 81.82
CA TYR A 361 -30.16 -20.61 80.87
C TYR A 361 -29.61 -21.95 81.39
N LYS A 362 -29.37 -22.09 82.70
CA LYS A 362 -28.97 -23.37 83.29
C LYS A 362 -30.07 -24.41 83.17
N GLN A 363 -31.31 -24.05 83.48
CA GLN A 363 -32.45 -24.97 83.39
C GLN A 363 -32.66 -25.46 81.95
N THR A 364 -32.64 -24.54 80.97
CA THR A 364 -32.79 -24.91 79.54
C THR A 364 -31.63 -25.80 79.05
N LEU A 365 -30.41 -25.55 79.52
CA LEU A 365 -29.26 -26.40 79.21
C LEU A 365 -29.42 -27.82 79.76
N ASP A 366 -29.93 -27.97 80.99
CA ASP A 366 -30.15 -29.28 81.61
C ASP A 366 -31.31 -30.04 80.94
N GLU A 367 -32.37 -29.35 80.52
CA GLU A 367 -33.44 -29.94 79.71
C GLU A 367 -32.91 -30.49 78.37
N VAL A 368 -32.10 -29.71 77.64
CA VAL A 368 -31.49 -30.16 76.37
C VAL A 368 -30.55 -31.34 76.57
N LYS A 369 -29.74 -31.34 77.65
CA LYS A 369 -28.88 -32.49 77.97
C LYS A 369 -29.70 -33.75 78.22
N SER A 370 -30.79 -33.64 79.00
CA SER A 370 -31.66 -34.78 79.29
C SER A 370 -32.31 -35.36 78.02
N GLU A 371 -32.70 -34.52 77.06
CA GLU A 371 -33.27 -34.99 75.78
C GLU A 371 -32.20 -35.64 74.88
N VAL A 372 -30.97 -35.11 74.87
CA VAL A 372 -29.85 -35.73 74.15
C VAL A 372 -29.53 -37.12 74.70
N ASP A 373 -29.53 -37.28 76.03
CA ASP A 373 -29.27 -38.58 76.66
C ASP A 373 -30.41 -39.57 76.39
N ARG A 374 -31.67 -39.11 76.41
CA ARG A 374 -32.84 -39.92 76.02
C ARG A 374 -32.77 -40.39 74.57
N LEU A 375 -32.34 -39.52 73.65
CA LEU A 375 -32.17 -39.86 72.23
C LEU A 375 -31.01 -40.84 72.01
N ARG A 376 -29.94 -40.75 72.79
CA ARG A 376 -28.82 -41.71 72.77
C ARG A 376 -29.25 -43.10 73.25
N GLU A 377 -30.07 -43.19 74.30
CA GLU A 377 -30.61 -44.48 74.77
C GLU A 377 -31.56 -45.13 73.76
N LEU A 378 -32.41 -44.34 73.09
CA LEU A 378 -33.31 -44.82 72.02
C LEU A 378 -32.55 -45.34 70.79
N ALA A 379 -31.37 -44.79 70.49
CA ALA A 379 -30.53 -45.22 69.37
C ALA A 379 -29.85 -46.58 69.62
N ILE A 380 -29.69 -47.00 70.87
CA ILE A 380 -28.95 -48.23 71.24
C ILE A 380 -29.85 -49.47 71.27
N VAL A 381 -31.19 -49.32 71.35
CA VAL A 381 -32.11 -50.45 71.62
C VAL A 381 -32.86 -51.00 70.38
N ARG A 382 -32.56 -50.57 69.14
CA ARG A 382 -33.25 -51.12 67.93
C ARG A 382 -32.32 -51.50 66.78
N VAL A 383 -31.58 -52.60 66.95
CA VAL A 383 -31.01 -53.35 65.81
C VAL A 383 -31.54 -54.78 65.85
N ASP A 384 -32.63 -55.02 65.10
CA ASP A 384 -33.07 -56.37 64.71
C ASP A 384 -32.22 -56.83 63.52
N GLU A 385 -31.48 -57.92 63.68
CA GLU A 385 -30.58 -58.55 62.69
C GLU A 385 -31.24 -58.78 61.31
N SER A 386 -32.56 -59.01 61.27
CA SER A 386 -33.31 -59.28 60.03
C SER A 386 -33.45 -58.04 59.12
N ARG A 387 -33.59 -56.84 59.70
CA ARG A 387 -33.70 -55.59 58.91
C ARG A 387 -32.35 -55.12 58.36
N LEU A 388 -31.25 -55.49 59.02
CA LEU A 388 -29.90 -55.19 58.55
C LEU A 388 -29.61 -55.92 57.24
N LEU A 389 -29.98 -57.20 57.15
CA LEU A 389 -29.71 -58.07 55.99
C LEU A 389 -30.54 -57.67 54.76
N GLU A 390 -31.81 -57.30 54.94
CA GLU A 390 -32.63 -56.76 53.86
C GLU A 390 -32.16 -55.38 53.38
N ALA A 391 -31.71 -54.51 54.29
CA ALA A 391 -31.14 -53.22 53.95
C ALA A 391 -29.80 -53.38 53.21
N GLU A 392 -28.96 -54.32 53.63
CA GLU A 392 -27.68 -54.65 52.97
C GLU A 392 -27.91 -55.20 51.56
N GLN A 393 -28.87 -56.09 51.37
CA GLN A 393 -29.17 -56.64 50.05
C GLN A 393 -29.77 -55.59 49.09
N LYS A 394 -30.61 -54.66 49.60
CA LYS A 394 -31.06 -53.50 48.83
C LYS A 394 -29.92 -52.54 48.49
N ALA A 395 -28.98 -52.32 49.41
CA ALA A 395 -27.81 -51.49 49.17
C ALA A 395 -26.90 -52.09 48.08
N GLN A 396 -26.66 -53.41 48.11
CA GLN A 396 -25.88 -54.09 47.08
C GLN A 396 -26.54 -54.03 45.69
N ASN A 397 -27.85 -54.24 45.60
CA ASN A 397 -28.58 -54.10 44.33
C ASN A 397 -28.60 -52.65 43.82
N SER A 398 -28.72 -51.67 44.72
CA SER A 398 -28.60 -50.25 44.38
C SER A 398 -27.20 -49.91 43.85
N GLU A 399 -26.16 -50.44 44.47
CA GLU A 399 -24.77 -50.25 44.05
C GLU A 399 -24.52 -50.86 42.65
N LEU A 400 -25.03 -52.07 42.38
CA LEU A 400 -24.93 -52.68 41.05
C LEU A 400 -25.65 -51.85 39.97
N ASN A 401 -26.84 -51.33 40.28
CA ASN A 401 -27.56 -50.45 39.37
C ASN A 401 -26.83 -49.12 39.14
N TYR A 402 -26.23 -48.55 40.19
CA TYR A 402 -25.39 -47.36 40.07
C TYR A 402 -24.18 -47.61 39.18
N GLN A 403 -23.48 -48.73 39.33
CA GLN A 403 -22.35 -49.08 38.47
C GLN A 403 -22.76 -49.26 37.01
N LYS A 404 -23.89 -49.91 36.74
CA LYS A 404 -24.45 -50.01 35.37
C LYS A 404 -24.77 -48.63 34.78
N MET A 405 -25.45 -47.78 35.54
CA MET A 405 -25.77 -46.41 35.13
C MET A 405 -24.52 -45.57 34.87
N LYS A 406 -23.51 -45.70 35.74
CA LYS A 406 -22.20 -45.05 35.60
C LYS A 406 -21.51 -45.50 34.32
N SER A 407 -21.51 -46.81 34.03
CA SER A 407 -20.91 -47.36 32.82
C SER A 407 -21.60 -46.88 31.54
N ALA A 408 -22.95 -46.83 31.54
CA ALA A 408 -23.72 -46.28 30.44
C ALA A 408 -23.44 -44.78 30.25
N TYR A 409 -23.38 -44.01 31.34
CA TYR A 409 -23.05 -42.59 31.28
C TYR A 409 -21.63 -42.34 30.76
N THR A 410 -20.63 -43.14 31.18
CA THR A 410 -19.26 -43.02 30.68
C THR A 410 -19.18 -43.35 29.19
N ASN A 411 -19.91 -44.37 28.72
CA ASN A 411 -19.96 -44.73 27.31
C ASN A 411 -20.63 -43.63 26.48
N LEU A 412 -21.78 -43.12 26.92
CA LEU A 412 -22.48 -42.05 26.21
C LEU A 412 -21.67 -40.75 26.18
N ARG A 413 -20.93 -40.46 27.27
CA ARG A 413 -19.99 -39.34 27.32
C ARG A 413 -18.84 -39.54 26.33
N GLN A 414 -18.31 -40.75 26.23
CA GLN A 414 -17.24 -41.08 25.29
C GLN A 414 -17.72 -40.94 23.84
N GLU A 415 -18.90 -41.49 23.50
CA GLU A 415 -19.53 -41.33 22.18
C GLU A 415 -19.78 -39.85 21.85
N HIS A 416 -20.22 -39.05 22.83
CA HIS A 416 -20.41 -37.62 22.64
C HIS A 416 -19.09 -36.88 22.38
N ILE A 417 -18.00 -37.25 23.07
CA ILE A 417 -16.66 -36.70 22.82
C ILE A 417 -16.17 -37.09 21.41
N GLU A 418 -16.36 -38.33 21.01
CA GLU A 418 -15.99 -38.82 19.67
C GLU A 418 -16.80 -38.12 18.58
N ALA A 419 -18.11 -37.94 18.78
CA ALA A 419 -18.96 -37.19 17.86
C ALA A 419 -18.54 -35.72 17.73
N LEU A 420 -18.20 -35.06 18.84
CA LEU A 420 -17.67 -33.68 18.83
C LEU A 420 -16.33 -33.58 18.10
N THR A 421 -15.45 -34.57 18.30
CA THR A 421 -14.13 -34.62 17.63
C THR A 421 -14.33 -34.76 16.12
N LYS A 422 -15.20 -35.69 15.70
CA LYS A 422 -15.54 -35.90 14.28
C LYS A 422 -16.23 -34.68 13.66
N LEU A 423 -17.08 -33.99 14.41
CA LEU A 423 -17.70 -32.74 13.97
C LEU A 423 -16.66 -31.63 13.79
N SER A 424 -15.66 -31.55 14.68
CA SER A 424 -14.55 -30.60 14.54
C SER A 424 -13.65 -30.91 13.33
N GLU A 425 -13.34 -32.19 13.10
CA GLU A 425 -12.55 -32.64 11.94
C GLU A 425 -13.27 -32.33 10.63
N THR A 426 -14.56 -32.67 10.53
CA THR A 426 -15.36 -32.36 9.33
C THR A 426 -15.55 -30.85 9.11
N GLN A 427 -15.67 -30.05 10.18
CA GLN A 427 -15.66 -28.58 10.07
C GLN A 427 -14.31 -28.06 9.55
N LYS A 428 -13.19 -28.63 10.01
CA LYS A 428 -11.85 -28.26 9.55
C LYS A 428 -11.66 -28.60 8.06
N GLU A 429 -12.10 -29.77 7.62
CA GLU A 429 -12.09 -30.17 6.21
C GLU A 429 -12.97 -29.25 5.36
N LEU A 430 -14.17 -28.89 5.84
CA LEU A 430 -15.07 -27.96 5.16
C LEU A 430 -14.43 -26.57 5.00
N LEU A 431 -13.78 -26.06 6.05
CA LEU A 431 -13.07 -24.78 6.00
C LEU A 431 -11.90 -24.83 5.02
N SER A 432 -11.09 -25.89 5.05
CA SER A 432 -9.99 -26.09 4.10
C SER A 432 -10.50 -26.09 2.64
N CYS A 433 -11.54 -26.88 2.36
CA CYS A 433 -12.17 -26.95 1.04
C CYS A 433 -12.75 -25.59 0.61
N ARG A 434 -13.34 -24.82 1.54
CA ARG A 434 -13.86 -23.48 1.26
C ARG A 434 -12.73 -22.49 0.92
N THR A 435 -11.60 -22.57 1.62
CA THR A 435 -10.43 -21.72 1.31
C THR A 435 -9.79 -22.08 -0.04
N GLU A 436 -9.67 -23.37 -0.35
CA GLU A 436 -9.20 -23.81 -1.67
C GLU A 436 -10.15 -23.37 -2.78
N LYS A 437 -11.46 -23.46 -2.56
CA LYS A 437 -12.47 -22.97 -3.51
C LYS A 437 -12.34 -21.46 -3.74
N GLN A 438 -12.18 -20.66 -2.69
CA GLN A 438 -12.00 -19.21 -2.81
C GLN A 438 -10.72 -18.85 -3.57
N ASN A 439 -9.61 -19.53 -3.27
CA ASN A 439 -8.35 -19.34 -4.00
C ASN A 439 -8.53 -19.71 -5.49
N ASN A 440 -9.22 -20.81 -5.79
CA ASN A 440 -9.51 -21.22 -7.15
C ASN A 440 -10.41 -20.19 -7.87
N GLU A 441 -11.46 -19.67 -7.23
CA GLU A 441 -12.30 -18.61 -7.79
C GLU A 441 -11.52 -17.33 -8.09
N GLU A 442 -10.58 -16.94 -7.22
CA GLU A 442 -9.70 -15.79 -7.44
C GLU A 442 -8.74 -16.04 -8.61
N THR A 443 -8.16 -17.24 -8.72
CA THR A 443 -7.30 -17.60 -9.86
C THR A 443 -8.08 -17.60 -11.18
N ILE A 444 -9.31 -18.10 -11.19
CA ILE A 444 -10.18 -18.09 -12.37
C ILE A 444 -10.50 -16.65 -12.76
N SER A 445 -10.91 -15.79 -11.81
CA SER A 445 -11.19 -14.38 -12.10
C SER A 445 -9.98 -13.64 -12.67
N ASN A 446 -8.77 -13.93 -12.17
CA ASN A 446 -7.54 -13.36 -12.68
C ASN A 446 -7.19 -13.88 -14.08
N LEU A 447 -7.44 -15.15 -14.38
CA LEU A 447 -7.27 -15.72 -15.72
C LEU A 447 -8.29 -15.14 -16.71
N GLU A 448 -9.55 -14.98 -16.33
CA GLU A 448 -10.59 -14.36 -17.15
C GLU A 448 -10.22 -12.91 -17.53
N LYS A 449 -9.70 -12.13 -16.57
CA LYS A 449 -9.19 -10.77 -16.84
C LYS A 449 -8.04 -10.78 -17.85
N LYS A 450 -7.09 -11.71 -17.73
CA LYS A 450 -5.97 -11.85 -18.68
C LYS A 450 -6.45 -12.26 -20.06
N VAL A 451 -7.41 -13.17 -20.16
CA VAL A 451 -8.01 -13.56 -21.45
C VAL A 451 -8.67 -12.36 -22.11
N ALA A 452 -9.49 -11.59 -21.38
CA ALA A 452 -10.13 -10.39 -21.91
C ALA A 452 -9.12 -9.30 -22.32
N GLU A 453 -7.98 -9.21 -21.66
CA GLU A 453 -6.89 -8.29 -22.03
C GLU A 453 -6.19 -8.74 -23.31
N LEU A 454 -5.84 -10.02 -23.43
CA LEU A 454 -5.27 -10.61 -24.64
C LEU A 454 -6.22 -10.52 -25.84
N GLU A 455 -7.52 -10.71 -25.65
CA GLU A 455 -8.53 -10.54 -26.69
C GLU A 455 -8.57 -9.08 -27.21
N ARG A 456 -8.49 -8.08 -26.31
CA ARG A 456 -8.41 -6.67 -26.72
C ARG A 456 -7.12 -6.35 -27.47
N GLU A 457 -5.98 -6.90 -27.03
CA GLU A 457 -4.71 -6.76 -27.74
C GLU A 457 -4.76 -7.40 -29.12
N SER A 458 -5.35 -8.60 -29.23
CA SER A 458 -5.53 -9.30 -30.51
C SER A 458 -6.36 -8.46 -31.48
N ILE A 459 -7.49 -7.91 -31.04
CA ILE A 459 -8.33 -7.01 -31.87
C ILE A 459 -7.55 -5.78 -32.31
N SER A 460 -6.72 -5.20 -31.43
CA SER A 460 -5.88 -4.05 -31.78
C SER A 460 -4.81 -4.38 -32.82
N ILE A 461 -4.15 -5.54 -32.69
CA ILE A 461 -3.15 -6.03 -33.65
C ILE A 461 -3.81 -6.32 -34.99
N GLU A 462 -4.98 -6.96 -35.00
CA GLU A 462 -5.74 -7.30 -36.20
C GLU A 462 -6.17 -6.03 -36.95
N GLY A 463 -6.62 -4.99 -36.24
CA GLY A 463 -6.90 -3.67 -36.82
C GLY A 463 -5.66 -3.03 -37.46
N LYS A 464 -4.51 -3.02 -36.77
CA LYS A 464 -3.24 -2.51 -37.34
C LYS A 464 -2.79 -3.30 -38.57
N MET A 465 -3.02 -4.61 -38.57
CA MET A 465 -2.68 -5.48 -39.70
C MET A 465 -3.59 -5.18 -40.91
N GLN A 466 -4.88 -4.92 -40.68
CA GLN A 466 -5.80 -4.49 -41.73
C GLN A 466 -5.40 -3.14 -42.32
N ASP A 467 -5.02 -2.18 -41.48
CA ASP A 467 -4.50 -0.88 -41.92
C ASP A 467 -3.23 -1.05 -42.77
N ALA A 468 -2.27 -1.86 -42.30
CA ALA A 468 -1.05 -2.16 -43.04
C ALA A 468 -1.35 -2.83 -44.39
N ASN A 469 -2.28 -3.78 -44.45
CA ASN A 469 -2.71 -4.40 -45.71
C ASN A 469 -3.32 -3.38 -46.68
N SER A 470 -4.12 -2.44 -46.19
CA SER A 470 -4.68 -1.37 -47.05
C SER A 470 -3.58 -0.49 -47.65
N VAL A 471 -2.50 -0.23 -46.89
CA VAL A 471 -1.32 0.50 -47.38
C VAL A 471 -0.57 -0.33 -48.41
N VAL A 472 -0.34 -1.62 -48.16
CA VAL A 472 0.29 -2.53 -49.11
C VAL A 472 -0.49 -2.58 -50.42
N ASP A 473 -1.81 -2.75 -50.38
CA ASP A 473 -2.67 -2.74 -51.58
C ASP A 473 -2.57 -1.42 -52.35
N SER A 474 -2.49 -0.29 -51.64
CA SER A 474 -2.32 1.03 -52.27
C SER A 474 -0.96 1.16 -52.97
N LEU A 475 0.10 0.63 -52.35
CA LEU A 475 1.44 0.62 -52.93
C LEU A 475 1.51 -0.32 -54.12
N GLN A 476 0.89 -1.50 -54.03
CA GLN A 476 0.81 -2.45 -55.14
C GLN A 476 0.13 -1.83 -56.36
N ARG A 477 -0.99 -1.12 -56.18
CA ARG A 477 -1.65 -0.37 -57.28
C ARG A 477 -0.77 0.73 -57.86
N ARG A 478 0.02 1.41 -57.02
CA ARG A 478 0.96 2.43 -57.50
C ARG A 478 2.11 1.83 -58.30
N ILE A 479 2.62 0.67 -57.88
CA ILE A 479 3.65 -0.07 -58.62
C ILE A 479 3.10 -0.50 -59.98
N THR A 480 1.91 -1.11 -60.03
CA THR A 480 1.30 -1.52 -61.31
C THR A 480 1.10 -0.34 -62.25
N LEU A 481 0.61 0.81 -61.75
CA LEU A 481 0.47 2.02 -62.56
C LEU A 481 1.81 2.54 -63.09
N ARG A 482 2.87 2.48 -62.27
CA ARG A 482 4.22 2.88 -62.70
C ARG A 482 4.81 1.91 -63.70
N ASP A 483 4.57 0.61 -63.55
CA ASP A 483 5.01 -0.41 -64.51
C ASP A 483 4.32 -0.23 -65.87
N ASP A 484 3.01 0.07 -65.86
CA ASP A 484 2.24 0.39 -67.07
C ASP A 484 2.80 1.66 -67.77
N GLU A 485 3.05 2.75 -67.01
CA GLU A 485 3.68 3.97 -67.53
C GLU A 485 5.08 3.70 -68.11
N VAL A 486 5.89 2.87 -67.44
CA VAL A 486 7.22 2.49 -67.93
C VAL A 486 7.11 1.67 -69.22
N GLN A 487 6.12 0.80 -69.33
CA GLN A 487 5.88 0.01 -70.54
C GLN A 487 5.44 0.90 -71.71
N GLU A 488 4.55 1.87 -71.46
CA GLU A 488 4.12 2.85 -72.45
C GLU A 488 5.30 3.71 -72.93
N LEU A 489 6.09 4.26 -72.00
CA LEU A 489 7.31 5.02 -72.35
C LEU A 489 8.31 4.19 -73.14
N LYS A 490 8.51 2.90 -72.78
CA LYS A 490 9.37 2.00 -73.56
C LYS A 490 8.85 1.83 -74.99
N GLN A 491 7.55 1.66 -75.20
CA GLN A 491 6.96 1.60 -76.54
C GLN A 491 7.17 2.90 -77.31
N THR A 492 6.97 4.06 -76.68
CA THR A 492 7.21 5.37 -77.32
C THR A 492 8.67 5.55 -77.71
N VAL A 493 9.61 5.20 -76.83
CA VAL A 493 11.05 5.26 -77.13
C VAL A 493 11.39 4.33 -78.30
N GLN A 494 10.82 3.13 -78.32
CA GLN A 494 11.07 2.16 -79.38
C GLN A 494 10.51 2.64 -80.73
N GLN A 495 9.31 3.24 -80.74
CA GLN A 495 8.72 3.88 -81.91
C GLN A 495 9.59 5.03 -82.43
N MET A 496 10.01 5.96 -81.56
CA MET A 496 10.90 7.06 -81.94
C MET A 496 12.26 6.57 -82.44
N GLN A 497 12.80 5.49 -81.88
CA GLN A 497 14.03 4.87 -82.39
C GLN A 497 13.85 4.34 -83.81
N THR A 498 12.77 3.61 -84.10
CA THR A 498 12.47 3.15 -85.48
C THR A 498 12.26 4.31 -86.45
N GLU A 499 11.58 5.37 -86.04
CA GLU A 499 11.36 6.55 -86.87
C GLU A 499 12.67 7.31 -87.14
N ASN A 500 13.51 7.49 -86.12
CA ASN A 500 14.83 8.10 -86.30
C ASN A 500 15.75 7.26 -87.19
N ILE A 501 15.74 5.93 -87.06
CA ILE A 501 16.50 5.04 -87.96
C ILE A 501 16.04 5.26 -89.42
N LYS A 502 14.73 5.27 -89.66
CA LYS A 502 14.17 5.51 -91.00
C LYS A 502 14.56 6.90 -91.55
N ASN A 503 14.50 7.94 -90.73
CA ASN A 503 14.90 9.29 -91.13
C ASN A 503 16.40 9.37 -91.46
N VAL A 504 17.27 8.67 -90.71
CA VAL A 504 18.70 8.59 -91.01
C VAL A 504 18.94 7.85 -92.32
N GLU A 505 18.26 6.72 -92.55
CA GLU A 505 18.35 5.97 -93.82
C GLU A 505 17.91 6.83 -95.02
N GLU A 506 16.81 7.59 -94.89
CA GLU A 506 16.33 8.52 -95.93
C GLU A 506 17.34 9.65 -96.22
N ILE A 507 17.95 10.23 -95.18
CA ILE A 507 18.98 11.27 -95.33
C ILE A 507 20.26 10.71 -95.97
N GLU A 508 20.68 9.49 -95.61
CA GLU A 508 21.82 8.81 -96.24
C GLU A 508 21.55 8.53 -97.73
N GLU A 509 20.35 8.08 -98.08
CA GLU A 509 19.95 7.84 -99.47
C GLU A 509 19.92 9.16 -100.28
N GLU A 510 19.39 10.25 -99.70
CA GLU A 510 19.40 11.57 -100.33
C GLU A 510 20.83 12.10 -100.53
N ASN A 511 21.69 11.96 -99.51
CA ASN A 511 23.09 12.42 -99.58
C ASN A 511 23.91 11.61 -100.59
N THR A 512 23.72 10.29 -100.67
CA THR A 512 24.39 9.46 -101.68
C THR A 512 23.94 9.79 -103.10
N ALA A 513 22.65 10.11 -103.30
CA ALA A 513 22.12 10.58 -104.58
C ALA A 513 22.69 11.95 -104.98
N LYS A 514 22.78 12.90 -104.04
CA LYS A 514 23.43 14.21 -104.26
C LYS A 514 24.89 14.05 -104.67
N LEU A 515 25.66 13.24 -103.93
CA LEU A 515 27.06 13.01 -104.22
C LEU A 515 27.28 12.40 -105.62
N ARG A 516 26.44 11.44 -106.02
CA ARG A 516 26.48 10.84 -107.36
C ARG A 516 26.24 11.88 -108.46
N THR A 517 25.35 12.83 -108.21
CA THR A 517 25.05 13.93 -109.15
C THR A 517 26.22 14.90 -109.28
N VAL A 518 26.84 15.30 -108.17
CA VAL A 518 28.03 16.16 -108.16
C VAL A 518 29.19 15.50 -108.92
N LEU A 519 29.47 14.23 -108.65
CA LEU A 519 30.49 13.45 -109.36
C LEU A 519 30.26 13.42 -110.87
N LYS A 520 29.02 13.16 -111.30
CA LYS A 520 28.67 13.12 -112.73
C LYS A 520 28.89 14.48 -113.42
N ASN A 521 28.47 15.56 -112.78
CA ASN A 521 28.66 16.91 -113.30
C ASN A 521 30.15 17.27 -113.40
N LEU A 522 30.94 16.91 -112.39
CA LEU A 522 32.38 17.12 -112.37
C LEU A 522 33.08 16.40 -113.52
N PHE A 523 32.81 15.10 -113.70
CA PHE A 523 33.40 14.31 -114.78
C PHE A 523 33.04 14.85 -116.16
N THR A 524 31.78 15.28 -116.35
CA THR A 524 31.32 15.85 -117.63
C THR A 524 32.06 17.16 -117.92
N SER A 525 32.17 18.06 -116.93
CA SER A 525 32.87 19.33 -117.08
C SER A 525 34.37 19.14 -117.33
N LEU A 526 35.03 18.21 -116.62
CA LEU A 526 36.43 17.87 -116.88
C LEU A 526 36.62 17.26 -118.28
N GLY A 527 35.73 16.39 -118.73
CA GLY A 527 35.76 15.80 -120.07
C GLY A 527 35.67 16.86 -121.17
N GLU A 528 34.76 17.84 -121.03
CA GLU A 528 34.65 18.98 -121.95
C GLU A 528 35.93 19.81 -122.01
N VAL A 529 36.52 20.11 -120.85
CA VAL A 529 37.78 20.85 -120.74
C VAL A 529 38.93 20.11 -121.40
N TYR A 530 39.06 18.80 -121.15
CA TYR A 530 40.07 17.98 -121.78
C TYR A 530 39.91 17.95 -123.31
N GLY A 531 38.67 17.86 -123.80
CA GLY A 531 38.37 17.97 -125.22
C GLY A 531 38.83 19.31 -125.80
N GLN A 532 38.60 20.42 -125.09
CA GLN A 532 39.05 21.75 -125.51
C GLN A 532 40.57 21.89 -125.50
N ILE A 533 41.26 21.42 -124.46
CA ILE A 533 42.72 21.47 -124.35
C ILE A 533 43.38 20.68 -125.47
N LEU A 534 42.90 19.46 -125.76
CA LEU A 534 43.43 18.64 -126.84
C LEU A 534 43.20 19.27 -128.21
N LYS A 535 42.04 19.90 -128.43
CA LYS A 535 41.75 20.61 -129.67
C LYS A 535 42.66 21.83 -129.86
N GLN A 536 42.79 22.67 -128.84
CA GLN A 536 43.66 23.85 -128.86
C GLN A 536 45.14 23.45 -129.03
N SER A 537 45.58 22.40 -128.32
CA SER A 537 46.96 21.89 -128.45
C SER A 537 47.24 21.36 -129.86
N CYS A 538 46.25 20.77 -130.54
CA CYS A 538 46.37 20.30 -131.92
C CYS A 538 46.48 21.49 -132.91
N GLU A 539 45.70 22.54 -132.70
CA GLU A 539 45.73 23.78 -133.50
C GLU A 539 47.05 24.56 -133.30
N ASP A 540 47.56 24.63 -132.06
CA ASP A 540 48.82 25.31 -131.74
C ASP A 540 50.04 24.54 -132.27
N LEU A 541 50.01 23.20 -132.27
CA LEU A 541 51.05 22.35 -132.84
C LEU A 541 51.23 22.54 -134.35
N GLN A 542 50.15 22.81 -135.09
CA GLN A 542 50.21 23.10 -136.53
C GLN A 542 50.93 24.41 -136.86
N ASN A 543 51.06 25.32 -135.88
CA ASN A 543 51.64 26.65 -136.07
C ASN A 543 53.03 26.82 -135.42
N ALA A 544 53.62 25.76 -134.87
CA ALA A 544 54.90 25.82 -134.16
C ALA A 544 56.11 25.85 -135.12
N LEU A 545 56.89 26.95 -135.11
CA LEU A 545 58.08 27.17 -135.93
C LEU A 545 59.43 27.01 -135.17
N SER A 546 59.43 26.47 -133.95
CA SER A 546 60.61 26.37 -133.06
C SER A 546 60.60 25.10 -132.19
N ILE A 547 61.80 24.57 -131.88
CA ILE A 547 62.08 23.33 -131.11
C ILE A 547 61.80 23.49 -129.59
N THR A 548 61.17 24.58 -129.17
CA THR A 548 60.80 24.79 -127.76
C THR A 548 59.32 25.13 -127.68
N TYR A 549 58.51 24.14 -127.28
CA TYR A 549 57.11 24.35 -126.96
C TYR A 549 57.02 25.20 -125.68
N PRO A 550 56.36 26.38 -125.67
CA PRO A 550 56.34 27.22 -124.47
C PRO A 550 55.47 26.63 -123.37
N ASN A 551 56.04 26.40 -122.19
CA ASN A 551 55.30 26.07 -120.95
C ASN A 551 54.16 27.08 -120.63
N GLN A 552 54.22 28.27 -121.22
CA GLN A 552 53.24 29.35 -121.06
C GLN A 552 51.87 29.05 -121.68
N LEU A 553 51.77 28.13 -122.64
CA LEU A 553 50.50 27.76 -123.27
C LEU A 553 49.69 26.73 -122.47
N VAL A 554 50.35 26.00 -121.56
CA VAL A 554 49.71 24.96 -120.70
C VAL A 554 49.19 25.56 -119.39
N LEU A 555 49.71 26.71 -118.98
CA LEU A 555 49.36 27.40 -117.73
C LEU A 555 47.88 27.78 -117.59
N PRO A 556 47.18 28.30 -118.62
CA PRO A 556 45.75 28.61 -118.52
C PRO A 556 44.88 27.36 -118.31
N ALA A 557 45.23 26.25 -118.97
CA ALA A 557 44.55 24.96 -118.85
C ALA A 557 44.72 24.36 -117.45
N LEU A 558 45.94 24.37 -116.90
CA LEU A 558 46.20 23.91 -115.54
C LEU A 558 45.51 24.79 -114.48
N ARG A 559 45.45 26.12 -114.68
CA ARG A 559 44.72 27.02 -113.78
C ARG A 559 43.22 26.74 -113.77
N PHE A 560 42.62 26.50 -114.94
CA PHE A 560 41.20 26.18 -115.04
C PHE A 560 40.84 24.84 -114.37
N VAL A 561 41.70 23.83 -114.53
CA VAL A 561 41.55 22.55 -113.83
C VAL A 561 41.65 22.73 -112.31
N ILE A 562 42.59 23.53 -111.81
CA ILE A 562 42.70 23.84 -110.37
C ILE A 562 41.42 24.52 -109.87
N GLU A 563 40.90 25.51 -110.59
CA GLU A 563 39.70 26.27 -110.20
C GLU A 563 38.43 25.39 -110.14
N ILE A 564 38.25 24.49 -111.12
CA ILE A 564 37.14 23.51 -111.10
C ILE A 564 37.32 22.50 -109.95
N THR A 565 38.55 22.08 -109.67
CA THR A 565 38.86 21.15 -108.58
C THR A 565 38.59 21.79 -107.22
N GLU A 566 39.00 23.05 -107.01
CA GLU A 566 38.72 23.81 -105.79
C GLU A 566 37.22 24.04 -105.57
N LYS A 567 36.46 24.31 -106.63
CA LYS A 567 35.01 24.46 -106.53
C LYS A 567 34.33 23.15 -106.08
N ALA A 568 34.79 22.01 -106.61
CA ALA A 568 34.27 20.70 -106.23
C ALA A 568 34.59 20.33 -104.77
N ILE A 569 35.76 20.72 -104.28
CA ILE A 569 36.18 20.50 -102.89
C ILE A 569 35.26 21.25 -101.91
N ASN A 570 34.82 22.45 -102.25
CA ASN A 570 33.94 23.25 -101.39
C ASN A 570 32.49 22.77 -101.35
N GLU A 571 32.06 21.93 -102.30
CA GLU A 571 30.68 21.41 -102.39
C GLU A 571 30.51 20.03 -101.72
N VAL A 572 31.59 19.36 -101.29
CA VAL A 572 31.56 18.02 -100.68
C VAL A 572 31.95 18.09 -99.21
N ASP A 573 31.06 17.62 -98.33
CA ASP A 573 31.29 17.62 -96.89
C ASP A 573 32.34 16.59 -96.46
N ASN A 574 33.09 16.92 -95.38
CA ASN A 574 34.46 16.46 -95.09
C ASN A 574 34.74 14.94 -95.12
N GLU A 575 33.75 14.05 -94.91
CA GLU A 575 34.00 12.61 -94.73
C GLU A 575 34.12 11.76 -96.01
N GLN A 576 33.49 12.16 -97.12
CA GLN A 576 33.61 11.42 -98.40
C GLN A 576 34.72 11.96 -99.32
N SER A 577 35.50 12.91 -98.82
CA SER A 577 36.46 13.69 -99.59
C SER A 577 37.69 12.88 -100.01
N ASP A 578 38.08 11.84 -99.27
CA ASP A 578 39.39 11.19 -99.43
C ASP A 578 39.55 10.43 -100.76
N LYS A 579 38.50 9.72 -101.20
CA LYS A 579 38.48 9.04 -102.52
C LYS A 579 38.42 10.05 -103.66
N LEU A 580 37.66 11.13 -103.48
CA LEU A 580 37.52 12.19 -104.47
C LEU A 580 38.86 12.93 -104.67
N PHE A 581 39.51 13.32 -103.57
CA PHE A 581 40.85 13.93 -103.56
C PHE A 581 41.90 13.04 -104.23
N ARG A 582 41.90 11.74 -103.91
CA ARG A 582 42.85 10.80 -104.50
C ARG A 582 42.65 10.64 -106.01
N THR A 583 41.39 10.61 -106.46
CA THR A 583 41.03 10.48 -107.87
C THR A 583 41.38 11.75 -108.64
N LEU A 584 41.06 12.93 -108.10
CA LEU A 584 41.39 14.22 -108.71
C LEU A 584 42.90 14.46 -108.79
N THR A 585 43.64 14.10 -107.75
CA THR A 585 45.11 14.19 -107.75
C THR A 585 45.72 13.26 -108.80
N PHE A 586 45.21 12.03 -108.93
CA PHE A 586 45.66 11.08 -109.94
C PHE A 586 45.38 11.57 -111.36
N LEU A 587 44.16 12.06 -111.64
CA LEU A 587 43.80 12.64 -112.92
C LEU A 587 44.66 13.86 -113.27
N GLY A 588 44.90 14.75 -112.31
CA GLY A 588 45.76 15.91 -112.49
C GLY A 588 47.22 15.53 -112.83
N HIS A 589 47.76 14.51 -112.17
CA HIS A 589 49.09 13.98 -112.51
C HIS A 589 49.14 13.32 -113.88
N TYR A 590 48.15 12.49 -114.21
CA TYR A 590 48.08 11.80 -115.50
C TYR A 590 47.95 12.79 -116.66
N LEU A 591 47.16 13.85 -116.48
CA LEU A 591 47.04 14.94 -117.45
C LEU A 591 48.37 15.66 -117.64
N ALA A 592 49.04 16.06 -116.56
CA ALA A 592 50.32 16.74 -116.63
C ALA A 592 51.34 15.90 -117.41
N ASP A 593 51.34 14.59 -117.17
CA ASP A 593 52.21 13.64 -117.88
C ASP A 593 51.83 13.52 -119.37
N VAL A 594 50.53 13.41 -119.72
CA VAL A 594 50.07 13.39 -121.12
C VAL A 594 50.41 14.68 -121.86
N LEU A 595 50.24 15.85 -121.24
CA LEU A 595 50.57 17.13 -121.86
C LEU A 595 52.09 17.30 -122.05
N LEU A 596 52.88 16.90 -121.06
CA LEU A 596 54.35 16.92 -121.15
C LEU A 596 54.86 15.95 -122.22
N ASN A 597 54.29 14.74 -122.29
CA ASN A 597 54.68 13.73 -123.27
C ASN A 597 54.19 14.06 -124.68
N SER A 598 53.04 14.71 -124.84
CA SER A 598 52.56 15.23 -126.14
C SER A 598 53.50 16.32 -126.67
N ALA A 599 53.98 17.20 -125.79
CA ALA A 599 55.00 18.20 -126.12
C ALA A 599 56.37 17.56 -126.45
N ALA A 600 56.72 16.44 -125.82
CA ALA A 600 57.92 15.67 -126.15
C ALA A 600 57.80 14.90 -127.49
N ALA A 601 56.64 14.31 -127.78
CA ALA A 601 56.36 13.58 -129.03
C ALA A 601 56.35 14.51 -130.26
N ALA A 602 55.94 15.77 -130.09
CA ALA A 602 56.04 16.81 -131.12
C ALA A 602 57.49 17.10 -131.57
N ASN A 603 58.48 16.80 -130.73
CA ASN A 603 59.90 17.05 -130.99
C ASN A 603 60.63 15.88 -131.68
N VAL A 604 59.96 14.77 -132.00
CA VAL A 604 60.59 13.61 -132.67
C VAL A 604 59.88 13.29 -133.99
N ILE A 605 60.24 14.01 -135.04
CA ILE A 605 59.95 13.59 -136.42
C ILE A 605 61.11 12.74 -136.93
N SER A 606 60.99 11.42 -136.75
CA SER A 606 61.49 10.43 -137.71
C SER A 606 60.74 9.10 -137.56
N ILE A 607 59.74 8.92 -138.42
CA ILE A 607 59.23 7.70 -139.06
C ILE A 607 59.47 6.35 -138.32
N GLN A 608 58.42 5.77 -137.69
CA GLN A 608 57.85 4.41 -137.91
C GLN A 608 56.97 3.84 -136.77
N HIS A 609 56.75 4.50 -135.63
CA HIS A 609 55.99 3.92 -134.49
C HIS A 609 54.72 4.68 -134.07
N PHE A 610 54.02 5.31 -135.02
CA PHE A 610 52.76 6.03 -134.77
C PHE A 610 51.54 5.15 -134.40
N GLN A 611 51.71 3.83 -134.28
CA GLN A 611 50.62 2.91 -133.90
C GLN A 611 50.38 2.84 -132.38
N CYS A 612 51.37 3.16 -131.54
CA CYS A 612 51.23 3.00 -130.08
C CYS A 612 50.45 4.15 -129.41
N MET A 613 50.50 5.37 -129.97
CA MET A 613 49.78 6.55 -129.46
C MET A 613 48.28 6.54 -129.79
N LEU A 614 47.89 5.98 -130.94
CA LEU A 614 46.48 5.80 -131.29
C LEU A 614 45.77 4.75 -130.41
N ALA A 615 46.52 3.77 -129.88
CA ALA A 615 46.00 2.79 -128.91
C ALA A 615 45.66 3.45 -127.55
N ASN A 616 46.45 4.44 -127.12
CA ASN A 616 46.17 5.16 -125.86
C ASN A 616 44.99 6.13 -125.98
N ILE A 617 44.74 6.70 -127.16
CA ILE A 617 43.55 7.55 -127.41
C ILE A 617 42.26 6.72 -127.48
N SER A 618 42.34 5.44 -127.89
CA SER A 618 41.17 4.53 -127.88
C SER A 618 40.81 4.05 -126.47
N ILE A 619 41.78 3.95 -125.55
CA ILE A 619 41.54 3.68 -124.13
C ILE A 619 40.79 4.84 -123.47
N ILE A 620 41.08 6.09 -123.86
CA ILE A 620 40.38 7.28 -123.33
C ILE A 620 38.92 7.33 -123.81
N ARG A 621 38.60 6.87 -125.03
CA ARG A 621 37.20 6.71 -125.47
C ARG A 621 36.47 5.53 -124.82
N ALA A 622 37.18 4.53 -124.31
CA ALA A 622 36.58 3.41 -123.57
C ALA A 622 36.19 3.81 -122.13
N LEU A 623 36.86 4.82 -121.56
CA LEU A 623 36.58 5.38 -120.24
C LEU A 623 35.40 6.37 -120.22
N ASP A 624 34.81 6.70 -121.37
CA ASP A 624 33.58 7.50 -121.47
C ASP A 624 32.28 6.66 -121.30
N ASN A 625 32.40 5.32 -121.19
CA ASN A 625 31.28 4.38 -121.14
C ASN A 625 31.17 3.54 -119.84
N GLU A 626 31.98 3.81 -118.82
CA GLU A 626 31.81 3.35 -117.42
C GLU A 626 31.82 4.57 -116.49
#